data_AF-G0U0L2-F1
#
_entry.id   AF-G0U0L2-F1
#
_cell.length_a   1.000
_cell.length_b   1.000
_cell.length_c   1.000
_cell.angle_alpha   90.00
_cell.angle_beta   90.00
_cell.angle_gamma   90.00
#
_symmetry.space_group_name_H-M   'P 1'
#
loop_
_entity.id
_entity.type
_entity.pdbx_description
1 polymer ?
#
loop_
_entity_poly.entity_id
_entity_poly.type
_entity_poly.pdbx_seq_one_letter_code
_entity_poly.pdbx_strand_id
1 'polypeptide(L)'
;MNVALSGLQHKLHHFILLQHGLWAAPWDFDSIVNAVYRQNAVPLSTNSAEFGECDELSKNNLPPGVTFSKSVQGGRLFTRDDITCFAPGSNSLIRSHRSTVCCARESLKEFLPFFTEWLDMLRSKGGEGCFSCIGHSFGGIIIRELLYLLLVAPDVNGTETELTNFVKSTRQRLVESNIIFQNFITIASPHCGVAGCLPTPLYQTAWMLAMTCAPSIREILLKDSEALLSNRLIDEDHITALGMFRRRILFANTQKDFLVGFTTSSLCFEDHVENGVNTMEAAPNSAPCASAFENEDSAYSSVIHLENTRKSTPATSAQDPYVGVQQSCNEHEKGGLEGSASANQNTPAAHTHQTPRDIAARLRRELDWHLVALRYNKPIPAAHYSCLGWCPKSASEPGVVQRIAEEALMT
;
A
#
# COMPACT_ATOMS: atom_id res chain seq x y z
N MET A 1 -32.10 38.73 10.31
CA MET A 1 -30.97 38.80 9.36
C MET A 1 -30.02 37.67 9.68
N ASN A 2 -30.23 36.50 9.07
CA ASN A 2 -29.31 35.37 9.16
C ASN A 2 -28.27 35.55 8.07
N VAL A 3 -27.07 35.95 8.45
CA VAL A 3 -25.91 35.95 7.54
C VAL A 3 -25.55 34.49 7.32
N ALA A 4 -25.80 34.02 6.09
CA ALA A 4 -25.36 32.73 5.61
C ALA A 4 -23.82 32.71 5.60
N LEU A 5 -23.23 32.16 6.67
CA LEU A 5 -21.87 31.62 6.64
C LEU A 5 -21.91 30.29 5.88
N SER A 6 -22.19 30.33 4.58
CA SER A 6 -21.75 29.28 3.66
C SER A 6 -20.24 29.50 3.48
N GLY A 7 -19.47 29.12 4.50
CA GLY A 7 -18.03 29.00 4.36
C GLY A 7 -17.78 28.09 3.16
N LEU A 8 -16.99 28.57 2.19
CA LEU A 8 -16.36 27.70 1.21
C LEU A 8 -15.59 26.65 2.01
N GLN A 9 -16.17 25.48 2.25
CA GLN A 9 -15.38 24.30 2.53
C GLN A 9 -14.51 24.13 1.29
N HIS A 10 -13.20 24.37 1.44
CA HIS A 10 -12.23 24.06 0.41
C HIS A 10 -12.44 22.58 0.05
N LYS A 11 -12.96 22.35 -1.15
CA LYS A 11 -13.27 21.01 -1.65
C LYS A 11 -11.95 20.34 -2.01
N LEU A 12 -11.45 19.51 -1.10
CA LEU A 12 -10.22 18.74 -1.28
C LEU A 12 -10.48 17.63 -2.31
N HIS A 13 -9.76 17.62 -3.41
CA HIS A 13 -9.85 16.52 -4.37
C HIS A 13 -9.01 15.35 -3.90
N HIS A 14 -9.52 14.12 -3.97
CA HIS A 14 -8.87 12.93 -3.46
C HIS A 14 -8.58 11.94 -4.58
N PHE A 15 -7.31 11.57 -4.76
CA PHE A 15 -6.91 10.46 -5.61
C PHE A 15 -6.50 9.25 -4.75
N ILE A 16 -7.11 8.11 -5.00
CA ILE A 16 -6.84 6.85 -4.30
C ILE A 16 -6.30 5.83 -5.33
N LEU A 17 -5.02 5.47 -5.19
CA LEU A 17 -4.40 4.38 -5.94
C LEU A 17 -4.60 3.06 -5.21
N LEU A 18 -5.14 2.04 -5.88
CA LEU A 18 -5.39 0.72 -5.31
C LEU A 18 -4.56 -0.34 -6.03
N GLN A 19 -3.76 -1.12 -5.30
CA GLN A 19 -2.91 -2.16 -5.88
C GLN A 19 -3.16 -3.52 -5.25
N HIS A 20 -3.45 -4.49 -6.11
CA HIS A 20 -3.75 -5.84 -5.70
C HIS A 20 -2.48 -6.70 -5.65
N GLY A 21 -2.55 -7.86 -4.98
CA GLY A 21 -1.46 -8.83 -4.85
C GLY A 21 -1.40 -9.89 -5.96
N LEU A 22 -0.58 -10.94 -5.76
CA LEU A 22 -0.26 -11.98 -6.77
C LEU A 22 -1.49 -12.63 -7.41
N TRP A 23 -2.43 -13.04 -6.57
CA TRP A 23 -3.57 -13.85 -6.98
C TRP A 23 -4.83 -13.03 -7.22
N ALA A 24 -4.69 -11.72 -7.17
CA ALA A 24 -5.78 -10.77 -7.18
C ALA A 24 -5.81 -10.00 -8.51
N ALA A 25 -6.81 -9.15 -8.65
CA ALA A 25 -7.07 -8.35 -9.82
C ALA A 25 -7.76 -7.02 -9.43
N PRO A 26 -7.91 -6.06 -10.36
CA PRO A 26 -8.48 -4.75 -10.03
C PRO A 26 -9.90 -4.79 -9.49
N TRP A 27 -10.70 -5.81 -9.86
CA TRP A 27 -12.09 -5.94 -9.41
C TRP A 27 -12.22 -6.31 -7.93
N ASP A 28 -11.16 -6.81 -7.31
CA ASP A 28 -11.13 -7.13 -5.88
C ASP A 28 -11.31 -5.85 -5.03
N PHE A 29 -11.04 -4.67 -5.60
CA PHE A 29 -11.27 -3.39 -4.93
C PHE A 29 -12.67 -2.81 -5.14
N ASP A 30 -13.55 -3.43 -5.95
CA ASP A 30 -14.87 -2.85 -6.26
C ASP A 30 -15.70 -2.62 -4.99
N SER A 31 -15.60 -3.51 -4.00
CA SER A 31 -16.31 -3.36 -2.71
C SER A 31 -15.80 -2.13 -1.93
N ILE A 32 -14.48 -1.93 -1.86
CA ILE A 32 -13.87 -0.78 -1.19
C ILE A 32 -14.22 0.51 -1.93
N VAL A 33 -14.10 0.52 -3.26
CA VAL A 33 -14.45 1.68 -4.09
C VAL A 33 -15.93 2.06 -3.91
N ASN A 34 -16.83 1.07 -3.90
CA ASN A 34 -18.25 1.32 -3.64
C ASN A 34 -18.47 1.90 -2.23
N ALA A 35 -17.81 1.36 -1.20
CA ALA A 35 -17.90 1.89 0.16
C ALA A 35 -17.38 3.33 0.26
N VAL A 36 -16.23 3.64 -0.37
CA VAL A 36 -15.68 5.01 -0.46
C VAL A 36 -16.70 5.98 -1.07
N TYR A 37 -17.31 5.63 -2.21
CA TYR A 37 -18.31 6.51 -2.83
C TYR A 37 -19.62 6.56 -2.05
N ARG A 38 -20.03 5.51 -1.33
CA ARG A 38 -21.23 5.57 -0.48
C ARG A 38 -21.01 6.49 0.72
N GLN A 39 -19.85 6.43 1.35
CA GLN A 39 -19.51 7.27 2.49
C GLN A 39 -19.31 8.75 2.10
N ASN A 40 -18.76 9.02 0.91
CA ASN A 40 -18.65 10.38 0.40
C ASN A 40 -19.95 10.92 -0.22
N ALA A 41 -21.01 10.11 -0.34
CA ALA A 41 -22.27 10.63 -0.83
C ALA A 41 -22.87 11.55 0.25
N VAL A 42 -23.01 12.85 -0.07
CA VAL A 42 -23.83 13.75 0.75
C VAL A 42 -25.21 13.10 0.90
N PRO A 43 -25.76 12.94 2.12
CA PRO A 43 -27.08 12.39 2.29
C PRO A 43 -28.10 13.29 1.58
N LEU A 44 -28.46 12.91 0.36
CA LEU A 44 -29.62 13.45 -0.31
C LEU A 44 -30.81 13.14 0.58
N SER A 45 -31.47 14.17 1.08
CA SER A 45 -32.65 14.07 1.93
C SER A 45 -33.76 13.35 1.17
N THR A 46 -33.79 12.03 1.25
CA THR A 46 -34.88 11.22 0.68
C THR A 46 -35.16 10.06 1.60
N ASN A 47 -36.43 9.98 1.97
CA ASN A 47 -37.01 9.05 2.93
C ASN A 47 -36.72 7.59 2.57
N SER A 48 -36.39 6.83 3.61
CA SER A 48 -36.65 5.39 3.81
C SER A 48 -37.04 4.59 2.56
N ALA A 49 -36.12 3.77 2.08
CA ALA A 49 -36.44 2.51 1.41
C ALA A 49 -35.38 1.47 1.75
N GLU A 50 -35.87 0.27 2.06
CA GLU A 50 -35.17 -0.89 2.61
C GLU A 50 -33.97 -1.32 1.75
N PHE A 51 -32.83 -1.55 2.39
CA PHE A 51 -31.65 -2.15 1.76
C PHE A 51 -31.82 -3.67 1.69
N GLY A 52 -32.11 -4.16 0.49
CA GLY A 52 -32.09 -5.59 0.15
C GLY A 52 -30.67 -6.15 0.01
N GLU A 53 -30.58 -7.46 0.21
CA GLU A 53 -29.39 -8.33 0.19
C GLU A 53 -28.43 -8.11 -1.00
N CYS A 54 -27.15 -8.35 -0.72
CA CYS A 54 -26.01 -8.27 -1.64
C CYS A 54 -26.14 -9.19 -2.85
N ASP A 55 -26.75 -8.69 -3.92
CA ASP A 55 -26.79 -9.35 -5.23
C ASP A 55 -25.75 -8.75 -6.20
N GLU A 56 -25.28 -9.59 -7.13
CA GLU A 56 -24.08 -9.45 -7.97
C GLU A 56 -23.68 -8.02 -8.40
N LEU A 57 -22.42 -7.65 -8.13
CA LEU A 57 -21.69 -6.45 -8.63
C LEU A 57 -21.47 -6.51 -10.16
N SER A 58 -22.55 -6.58 -10.93
CA SER A 58 -22.55 -6.11 -12.31
C SER A 58 -22.53 -4.57 -12.30
N LYS A 59 -22.29 -3.93 -13.46
CA LYS A 59 -22.18 -2.46 -13.64
C LYS A 59 -23.30 -1.61 -13.00
N ASN A 60 -24.36 -2.23 -12.49
CA ASN A 60 -25.55 -1.59 -11.93
C ASN A 60 -25.44 -1.20 -10.44
N ASN A 61 -24.39 -1.58 -9.72
CA ASN A 61 -24.27 -1.35 -8.26
C ASN A 61 -23.38 -0.19 -7.83
N LEU A 62 -22.80 0.57 -8.77
CA LEU A 62 -22.08 1.79 -8.43
C LEU A 62 -23.07 2.88 -7.99
N PRO A 63 -22.72 3.71 -6.99
CA PRO A 63 -23.56 4.84 -6.61
C PRO A 63 -23.86 5.76 -7.80
N PRO A 64 -25.03 6.42 -7.84
CA PRO A 64 -25.36 7.37 -8.89
C PRO A 64 -24.26 8.43 -9.07
N GLY A 65 -23.98 8.78 -10.33
CA GLY A 65 -23.00 9.79 -10.71
C GLY A 65 -21.54 9.31 -10.78
N VAL A 66 -21.22 8.10 -10.31
CA VAL A 66 -19.88 7.53 -10.49
C VAL A 66 -19.65 7.18 -11.96
N THR A 67 -18.67 7.82 -12.58
CA THR A 67 -18.21 7.43 -13.92
C THR A 67 -17.18 6.32 -13.81
N PHE A 68 -17.19 5.40 -14.78
CA PHE A 68 -16.31 4.25 -14.82
C PHE A 68 -15.66 4.13 -16.19
N SER A 69 -14.33 4.02 -16.22
CA SER A 69 -13.57 3.74 -17.43
C SER A 69 -12.54 2.64 -17.18
N LYS A 70 -12.07 2.01 -18.26
CA LYS A 70 -11.05 0.97 -18.21
C LYS A 70 -9.81 1.41 -18.98
N SER A 71 -8.64 1.10 -18.45
CA SER A 71 -7.38 1.23 -19.19
C SER A 71 -7.24 0.12 -20.24
N VAL A 72 -6.28 0.26 -21.15
CA VAL A 72 -5.93 -0.77 -22.14
C VAL A 72 -5.48 -2.07 -21.45
N GLN A 73 -4.83 -1.97 -20.29
CA GLN A 73 -4.33 -3.09 -19.51
C GLN A 73 -5.39 -3.68 -18.56
N GLY A 74 -6.65 -3.22 -18.65
CA GLY A 74 -7.75 -3.72 -17.84
C GLY A 74 -7.85 -3.10 -16.45
N GLY A 75 -7.05 -2.07 -16.16
CA GLY A 75 -7.21 -1.23 -14.97
C GLY A 75 -8.53 -0.48 -14.98
N ARG A 76 -8.91 -0.03 -13.79
CA ARG A 76 -10.25 0.46 -13.50
C ARG A 76 -10.15 1.85 -12.88
N LEU A 77 -10.71 2.84 -13.57
CA LEU A 77 -10.81 4.20 -13.08
C LEU A 77 -12.26 4.49 -12.72
N PHE A 78 -12.47 5.02 -11.53
CA PHE A 78 -13.76 5.49 -11.05
C PHE A 78 -13.61 6.94 -10.66
N THR A 79 -14.53 7.79 -11.06
CA THR A 79 -14.53 9.21 -10.65
C THR A 79 -15.94 9.66 -10.30
N ARG A 80 -16.06 10.42 -9.21
CA ARG A 80 -17.27 11.20 -8.88
C ARG A 80 -16.86 12.40 -8.05
N ASP A 81 -17.30 13.58 -8.46
CA ASP A 81 -17.07 14.83 -7.74
C ASP A 81 -15.58 15.12 -7.51
N ASP A 82 -15.15 15.05 -6.25
CA ASP A 82 -13.79 15.25 -5.77
C ASP A 82 -12.98 13.96 -5.65
N ILE A 83 -13.61 12.79 -5.73
CA ILE A 83 -12.93 11.51 -5.55
C ILE A 83 -12.63 10.85 -6.89
N THR A 84 -11.38 10.41 -7.02
CA THR A 84 -10.89 9.54 -8.08
C THR A 84 -10.26 8.30 -7.45
N CYS A 85 -10.70 7.11 -7.87
CA CYS A 85 -10.11 5.83 -7.47
C CYS A 85 -9.55 5.14 -8.72
N PHE A 86 -8.31 4.66 -8.66
CA PHE A 86 -7.68 3.95 -9.76
C PHE A 86 -7.03 2.64 -9.30
N ALA A 87 -7.41 1.53 -9.94
CA ALA A 87 -6.80 0.22 -9.73
C ALA A 87 -6.12 -0.27 -11.02
N PRO A 88 -4.77 -0.32 -11.10
CA PRO A 88 -4.06 -0.78 -12.30
C PRO A 88 -4.32 -2.25 -12.61
N GLY A 89 -4.54 -2.59 -13.89
CA GLY A 89 -4.75 -3.96 -14.37
C GLY A 89 -3.51 -4.65 -14.92
N SER A 90 -2.42 -3.92 -15.09
CA SER A 90 -1.10 -4.37 -15.56
C SER A 90 -0.53 -5.57 -14.81
N ASN A 91 -0.95 -5.78 -13.56
CA ASN A 91 -0.55 -6.90 -12.72
C ASN A 91 -1.64 -7.97 -12.53
N SER A 92 -2.82 -7.82 -13.14
CA SER A 92 -3.97 -8.72 -12.94
C SER A 92 -3.58 -10.18 -13.15
N LEU A 93 -3.89 -11.02 -12.15
CA LEU A 93 -3.55 -12.45 -12.14
C LEU A 93 -2.08 -12.64 -12.50
N ILE A 94 -1.19 -12.09 -11.67
CA ILE A 94 0.24 -11.87 -11.97
C ILE A 94 0.73 -12.97 -12.89
N ARG A 95 0.92 -12.61 -14.17
CA ARG A 95 1.55 -13.49 -15.14
C ARG A 95 2.87 -13.87 -14.50
N SER A 96 2.97 -15.12 -14.06
CA SER A 96 3.71 -15.61 -12.90
C SER A 96 5.24 -15.63 -13.05
N HIS A 97 5.84 -14.53 -13.55
CA HIS A 97 7.25 -14.43 -13.89
C HIS A 97 7.87 -13.03 -13.65
N ARG A 98 7.14 -12.06 -13.07
CA ARG A 98 7.64 -10.70 -12.85
C ARG A 98 8.19 -10.49 -11.43
N SER A 99 9.27 -9.72 -11.31
CA SER A 99 9.80 -9.16 -10.05
C SER A 99 8.92 -8.04 -9.52
N THR A 100 9.03 -7.67 -8.23
CA THR A 100 8.33 -6.49 -7.67
C THR A 100 8.64 -5.23 -8.48
N VAL A 101 9.90 -5.00 -8.85
CA VAL A 101 10.32 -3.84 -9.64
C VAL A 101 9.62 -3.81 -10.99
N CYS A 102 9.51 -4.97 -11.65
CA CYS A 102 8.78 -5.07 -12.92
C CYS A 102 7.28 -4.78 -12.72
N CYS A 103 6.65 -5.36 -11.69
CA CYS A 103 5.26 -5.09 -11.36
C CYS A 103 5.01 -3.61 -11.04
N ALA A 104 5.90 -2.96 -10.30
CA ALA A 104 5.82 -1.56 -9.94
C ALA A 104 5.96 -0.64 -11.16
N ARG A 105 6.92 -0.93 -12.06
CA ARG A 105 7.09 -0.18 -13.32
C ARG A 105 5.85 -0.28 -14.21
N GLU A 106 5.27 -1.48 -14.33
CA GLU A 106 4.12 -1.71 -15.19
C GLU A 106 2.85 -1.04 -14.62
N SER A 107 2.66 -1.08 -13.29
CA SER A 107 1.63 -0.29 -12.63
C SER A 107 1.86 1.21 -12.78
N LEU A 108 3.11 1.66 -12.68
CA LEU A 108 3.47 3.07 -12.85
C LEU A 108 3.14 3.56 -14.26
N LYS A 109 3.52 2.82 -15.31
CA LYS A 109 3.17 3.16 -16.71
C LYS A 109 1.68 3.34 -16.92
N GLU A 110 0.89 2.48 -16.30
CA GLU A 110 -0.56 2.52 -16.43
C GLU A 110 -1.20 3.63 -15.59
N PHE A 111 -0.64 3.92 -14.42
CA PHE A 111 -1.12 4.91 -13.47
C PHE A 111 -0.81 6.36 -13.88
N LEU A 112 0.40 6.61 -14.39
CA LEU A 112 0.89 7.97 -14.67
C LEU A 112 -0.03 8.82 -15.55
N PRO A 113 -0.64 8.31 -16.66
CA PRO A 113 -1.56 9.09 -17.46
C PRO A 113 -2.74 9.66 -16.66
N PHE A 114 -3.40 8.81 -15.88
CA PHE A 114 -4.57 9.21 -15.08
C PHE A 114 -4.21 10.15 -13.94
N PHE A 115 -3.06 9.89 -13.30
CA PHE A 115 -2.59 10.74 -12.22
C PHE A 115 -2.16 12.12 -12.73
N THR A 116 -1.48 12.17 -13.88
CA THR A 116 -1.08 13.43 -14.52
C THR A 116 -2.29 14.26 -14.92
N GLU A 117 -3.31 13.64 -15.52
CA GLU A 117 -4.57 14.31 -15.86
C GLU A 117 -5.26 14.88 -14.62
N TRP A 118 -5.27 14.12 -13.51
CA TRP A 118 -5.81 14.60 -12.25
C TRP A 118 -5.03 15.77 -11.65
N LEU A 119 -3.70 15.75 -11.72
CA LEU A 119 -2.85 16.88 -11.30
C LEU A 119 -3.12 18.13 -12.15
N ASP A 120 -3.21 17.99 -13.47
CA ASP A 120 -3.50 19.12 -14.36
C ASP A 120 -4.91 19.67 -14.11
N MET A 121 -5.90 18.81 -13.82
CA MET A 121 -7.23 19.21 -13.37
C MET A 121 -7.18 20.02 -12.08
N LEU A 122 -6.43 19.56 -11.07
CA LEU A 122 -6.26 20.26 -9.80
C LEU A 122 -5.68 21.66 -9.97
N ARG A 123 -4.62 21.77 -10.78
CA ARG A 123 -3.98 23.05 -11.10
C ARG A 123 -4.94 24.00 -11.80
N SER A 124 -5.72 23.50 -12.76
CA SER A 124 -6.70 24.32 -13.49
C SER A 124 -7.80 24.89 -12.59
N LYS A 125 -8.18 24.16 -11.53
CA LYS A 125 -9.24 24.56 -10.60
C LYS A 125 -8.73 25.35 -9.39
N GLY A 126 -7.41 25.44 -9.20
CA GLY A 126 -6.81 26.06 -8.01
C GLY A 126 -7.17 25.35 -6.70
N GLY A 127 -7.43 24.04 -6.77
CA GLY A 127 -7.84 23.22 -5.63
C GLY A 127 -6.67 22.56 -4.91
N GLU A 128 -6.90 22.17 -3.67
CA GLU A 128 -5.98 21.29 -2.93
C GLU A 128 -6.29 19.83 -3.27
N GLY A 129 -5.23 19.01 -3.31
CA GLY A 129 -5.32 17.59 -3.60
C GLY A 129 -4.85 16.74 -2.44
N CYS A 130 -5.41 15.55 -2.34
CA CYS A 130 -5.05 14.51 -1.40
C CYS A 130 -4.71 13.25 -2.20
N PHE A 131 -3.56 12.65 -1.93
CA PHE A 131 -3.15 11.39 -2.55
C PHE A 131 -3.08 10.29 -1.50
N SER A 132 -3.74 9.17 -1.77
CA SER A 132 -3.77 8.00 -0.91
C SER A 132 -3.53 6.72 -1.70
N CYS A 133 -3.02 5.71 -1.02
CA CYS A 133 -2.66 4.42 -1.57
C CYS A 133 -3.27 3.31 -0.73
N ILE A 134 -3.84 2.29 -1.37
CA ILE A 134 -4.35 1.08 -0.73
C ILE A 134 -3.73 -0.14 -1.40
N GLY A 135 -2.85 -0.83 -0.68
CA GLY A 135 -2.23 -2.07 -1.13
C GLY A 135 -2.84 -3.28 -0.45
N HIS A 136 -3.10 -4.35 -1.19
CA HIS A 136 -3.51 -5.63 -0.60
C HIS A 136 -2.51 -6.73 -0.88
N SER A 137 -2.15 -7.48 0.17
CA SER A 137 -1.14 -8.52 0.14
C SER A 137 0.17 -8.02 -0.51
N PHE A 138 0.66 -8.68 -1.55
CA PHE A 138 1.83 -8.21 -2.28
C PHE A 138 1.65 -6.83 -2.92
N GLY A 139 0.41 -6.37 -3.12
CA GLY A 139 0.14 -5.03 -3.65
C GLY A 139 0.70 -3.91 -2.77
N GLY A 140 0.75 -4.09 -1.45
CA GLY A 140 1.42 -3.13 -0.56
C GLY A 140 2.93 -3.04 -0.81
N ILE A 141 3.57 -4.15 -1.20
CA ILE A 141 4.99 -4.20 -1.56
C ILE A 141 5.24 -3.54 -2.92
N ILE A 142 4.36 -3.80 -3.90
CA ILE A 142 4.40 -3.13 -5.21
C ILE A 142 4.26 -1.61 -5.05
N ILE A 143 3.33 -1.12 -4.21
CA ILE A 143 3.15 0.33 -4.00
C ILE A 143 4.42 0.94 -3.39
N ARG A 144 5.10 0.28 -2.44
CA ARG A 144 6.35 0.80 -1.85
C ARG A 144 7.40 1.08 -2.91
N GLU A 145 7.64 0.13 -3.80
CA GLU A 145 8.58 0.31 -4.92
C GLU A 145 8.05 1.36 -5.91
N LEU A 146 6.76 1.35 -6.24
CA LEU A 146 6.15 2.35 -7.14
C LEU A 146 6.32 3.77 -6.60
N LEU A 147 6.10 4.00 -5.31
CA LEU A 147 6.27 5.29 -4.66
C LEU A 147 7.72 5.75 -4.67
N TYR A 148 8.67 4.85 -4.40
CA TYR A 148 10.09 5.15 -4.58
C TYR A 148 10.39 5.60 -6.02
N LEU A 149 9.92 4.83 -7.01
CA LEU A 149 10.10 5.16 -8.43
C LEU A 149 9.40 6.47 -8.82
N LEU A 150 8.26 6.80 -8.22
CA LEU A 150 7.50 8.01 -8.51
C LEU A 150 8.06 9.25 -7.82
N LEU A 151 8.57 9.13 -6.60
CA LEU A 151 8.83 10.28 -5.72
C LEU A 151 10.32 10.55 -5.48
N VAL A 152 11.18 9.52 -5.50
CA VAL A 152 12.56 9.64 -5.03
C VAL A 152 13.59 9.25 -6.10
N ALA A 153 13.40 8.11 -6.78
CA ALA A 153 14.40 7.54 -7.67
C ALA A 153 14.90 8.55 -8.74
N PRO A 154 16.20 8.90 -8.84
CA PRO A 154 16.66 9.91 -9.78
C PRO A 154 16.35 9.54 -11.24
N ASP A 155 16.48 8.26 -11.56
CA ASP A 155 16.08 7.65 -12.81
C ASP A 155 15.33 6.33 -12.55
N VAL A 156 14.34 6.03 -13.38
CA VAL A 156 13.65 4.74 -13.37
C VAL A 156 14.56 3.73 -14.09
N ASN A 157 15.59 3.25 -13.40
CA ASN A 157 16.68 2.43 -13.94
C ASN A 157 16.21 1.35 -14.92
N GLY A 158 16.67 1.45 -16.17
CA GLY A 158 16.45 0.49 -17.25
C GLY A 158 15.84 1.14 -18.49
N THR A 159 16.66 1.27 -19.55
CA THR A 159 16.44 1.47 -21.02
C THR A 159 15.21 2.21 -21.57
N GLU A 160 14.28 2.65 -20.74
CA GLU A 160 12.96 3.12 -21.12
C GLU A 160 12.85 4.60 -20.81
N THR A 161 13.58 5.38 -21.62
CA THR A 161 13.68 6.84 -21.52
C THR A 161 12.31 7.52 -21.44
N GLU A 162 11.30 6.97 -22.11
CA GLU A 162 9.93 7.48 -22.10
C GLU A 162 9.30 7.45 -20.70
N LEU A 163 9.41 6.33 -19.97
CA LEU A 163 8.87 6.22 -18.62
C LEU A 163 9.59 7.17 -17.66
N THR A 164 10.92 7.25 -17.74
CA THR A 164 11.72 8.18 -16.94
C THR A 164 11.30 9.63 -17.19
N ASN A 165 11.13 10.03 -18.46
CA ASN A 165 10.68 11.37 -18.81
C ASN A 165 9.27 11.65 -18.29
N PHE A 166 8.37 10.67 -18.36
CA PHE A 166 7.01 10.83 -17.84
C PHE A 166 7.01 10.97 -16.32
N VAL A 167 7.82 10.18 -15.60
CA VAL A 167 7.98 10.32 -14.15
C VAL A 167 8.54 11.71 -13.79
N LYS A 168 9.59 12.17 -14.46
CA LYS A 168 10.16 13.53 -14.24
C LYS A 168 9.12 14.62 -14.48
N SER A 169 8.36 14.51 -15.55
CA SER A 169 7.27 15.44 -15.89
C SER A 169 6.13 15.40 -14.85
N THR A 170 5.83 14.23 -14.28
CA THR A 170 4.80 14.07 -13.24
C THR A 170 5.26 14.63 -11.91
N ARG A 171 6.53 14.41 -11.53
CA ARG A 171 7.14 15.01 -10.34
C ARG A 171 7.13 16.53 -10.38
N GLN A 172 7.45 17.11 -11.54
CA GLN A 172 7.38 18.56 -11.70
C GLN A 172 5.97 19.09 -11.42
N ARG A 173 4.94 18.41 -11.93
CA ARG A 173 3.54 18.76 -11.62
C ARG A 173 3.19 18.57 -10.15
N LEU A 174 3.70 17.52 -9.51
CA LEU A 174 3.50 17.30 -8.07
C LEU A 174 4.06 18.47 -7.25
N VAL A 175 5.26 18.95 -7.57
CA VAL A 175 5.87 20.10 -6.90
C VAL A 175 5.07 21.38 -7.13
N GLU A 176 4.48 21.54 -8.32
CA GLU A 176 3.64 22.68 -8.67
C GLU A 176 2.21 22.59 -8.14
N SER A 177 1.81 21.44 -7.59
CA SER A 177 0.46 21.17 -7.10
C SER A 177 0.42 21.14 -5.57
N ASN A 178 -0.65 21.63 -4.97
CA ASN A 178 -0.82 21.55 -3.52
C ASN A 178 -1.38 20.17 -3.12
N ILE A 179 -0.51 19.15 -3.17
CA ILE A 179 -0.86 17.75 -2.87
C ILE A 179 -0.41 17.37 -1.46
N ILE A 180 -1.34 16.85 -0.69
CA ILE A 180 -1.10 16.21 0.60
C ILE A 180 -1.02 14.71 0.38
N PHE A 181 0.12 14.11 0.72
CA PHE A 181 0.26 12.65 0.81
C PHE A 181 -0.40 12.19 2.11
N GLN A 182 -1.58 11.62 2.02
CA GLN A 182 -2.46 11.45 3.17
C GLN A 182 -2.35 10.05 3.77
N ASN A 183 -2.87 9.04 3.08
CA ASN A 183 -2.98 7.68 3.62
C ASN A 183 -2.17 6.69 2.78
N PHE A 184 -1.27 5.95 3.44
CA PHE A 184 -0.69 4.70 2.91
C PHE A 184 -1.29 3.53 3.70
N ILE A 185 -2.27 2.85 3.11
CA ILE A 185 -3.02 1.76 3.74
C ILE A 185 -2.55 0.45 3.12
N THR A 186 -2.24 -0.54 3.95
CA THR A 186 -1.97 -1.89 3.49
C THR A 186 -2.85 -2.90 4.20
N ILE A 187 -3.29 -3.93 3.47
CA ILE A 187 -4.17 -4.99 3.96
C ILE A 187 -3.44 -6.30 3.79
N ALA A 188 -3.18 -7.00 4.90
CA ALA A 188 -2.48 -8.29 4.95
C ALA A 188 -1.20 -8.31 4.09
N SER A 189 -0.44 -7.21 4.09
CA SER A 189 0.77 -7.06 3.27
C SER A 189 2.00 -7.56 4.03
N PRO A 190 2.82 -8.47 3.47
CA PRO A 190 3.94 -9.08 4.18
C PRO A 190 5.18 -8.16 4.17
N HIS A 191 5.13 -7.07 4.93
CA HIS A 191 6.19 -6.04 4.96
C HIS A 191 7.55 -6.57 5.41
N CYS A 192 7.57 -7.67 6.15
CA CYS A 192 8.78 -8.34 6.66
C CYS A 192 9.12 -9.65 5.94
N GLY A 193 8.45 -9.94 4.81
CA GLY A 193 8.52 -11.24 4.13
C GLY A 193 7.65 -12.30 4.81
N VAL A 194 7.56 -13.49 4.22
CA VAL A 194 6.65 -14.56 4.71
C VAL A 194 7.39 -15.80 5.20
N ALA A 195 8.72 -15.81 5.10
CA ALA A 195 9.54 -16.97 5.44
C ALA A 195 9.33 -17.46 6.89
N GLY A 196 9.11 -16.53 7.83
CA GLY A 196 8.86 -16.84 9.24
C GLY A 196 7.44 -17.32 9.57
N CYS A 197 6.49 -17.27 8.62
CA CYS A 197 5.10 -17.67 8.85
C CYS A 197 4.76 -19.06 8.29
N LEU A 198 5.62 -19.63 7.46
CA LEU A 198 5.36 -20.90 6.78
C LEU A 198 5.86 -22.08 7.63
N PRO A 199 5.01 -23.07 7.97
CA PRO A 199 5.46 -24.31 8.60
C PRO A 199 6.56 -24.96 7.77
N THR A 200 7.60 -25.53 8.39
CA THR A 200 8.77 -26.10 7.69
C THR A 200 8.46 -26.96 6.45
N PRO A 201 7.50 -27.92 6.46
CA PRO A 201 7.19 -28.70 5.25
C PRO A 201 6.51 -27.87 4.16
N LEU A 202 5.65 -26.92 4.54
CA LEU A 202 5.01 -26.00 3.60
C LEU A 202 6.02 -24.98 3.06
N TYR A 203 6.93 -24.50 3.90
CA TYR A 203 8.05 -23.65 3.52
C TYR A 203 8.96 -24.36 2.53
N GLN A 204 9.31 -25.62 2.77
CA GLN A 204 10.10 -26.43 1.83
C GLN A 204 9.37 -26.64 0.50
N THR A 205 8.06 -26.88 0.54
CA THR A 205 7.24 -27.04 -0.68
C THR A 205 7.12 -25.71 -1.45
N ALA A 206 6.82 -24.62 -0.74
CA ALA A 206 6.76 -23.27 -1.30
C ALA A 206 8.12 -22.82 -1.82
N TRP A 207 9.22 -23.22 -1.20
CA TRP A 207 10.58 -22.98 -1.65
C TRP A 207 10.91 -23.77 -2.92
N MET A 208 10.59 -25.07 -2.97
CA MET A 208 10.73 -25.88 -4.19
C MET A 208 9.90 -25.31 -5.34
N LEU A 209 8.67 -24.85 -5.04
CA LEU A 209 7.84 -24.11 -5.99
C LEU A 209 8.49 -22.77 -6.39
N ALA A 210 9.00 -21.98 -5.45
CA ALA A 210 9.65 -20.70 -5.70
C ALA A 210 10.88 -20.80 -6.63
N MET A 211 11.62 -21.91 -6.58
CA MET A 211 12.70 -22.20 -7.52
C MET A 211 12.20 -22.35 -8.97
N THR A 212 10.93 -22.69 -9.15
CA THR A 212 10.23 -22.85 -10.44
C THR A 212 9.23 -21.73 -10.74
N CYS A 213 9.05 -20.78 -9.83
CA CYS A 213 8.01 -19.75 -9.87
C CYS A 213 8.58 -18.32 -9.95
N ALA A 214 7.68 -17.33 -10.04
CA ALA A 214 8.00 -15.92 -10.27
C ALA A 214 9.10 -15.35 -9.35
N PRO A 215 9.97 -14.44 -9.84
CA PRO A 215 10.94 -13.70 -9.01
C PRO A 215 10.31 -13.04 -7.78
N SER A 216 9.10 -12.49 -7.91
CA SER A 216 8.33 -11.90 -6.79
C SER A 216 8.08 -12.86 -5.62
N ILE A 217 7.91 -14.16 -5.88
CA ILE A 217 7.75 -15.15 -4.79
C ILE A 217 9.08 -15.33 -4.05
N ARG A 218 10.21 -15.35 -4.77
CA ARG A 218 11.54 -15.43 -4.16
C ARG A 218 11.85 -14.20 -3.31
N GLU A 219 11.43 -13.02 -3.75
CA GLU A 219 11.57 -11.76 -3.02
C GLU A 219 10.81 -11.77 -1.69
N ILE A 220 9.55 -12.21 -1.68
CA ILE A 220 8.74 -12.29 -0.45
C ILE A 220 9.26 -13.39 0.51
N LEU A 221 9.89 -14.44 -0.02
CA LEU A 221 10.54 -15.49 0.76
C LEU A 221 11.94 -15.12 1.27
N LEU A 222 12.46 -13.92 0.95
CA LEU A 222 13.82 -13.47 1.29
C LEU A 222 14.90 -14.42 0.72
N LYS A 223 14.76 -14.76 -0.56
CA LYS A 223 15.64 -15.70 -1.31
C LYS A 223 16.06 -15.18 -2.69
N ASP A 224 15.73 -13.95 -3.03
CA ASP A 224 16.24 -13.28 -4.22
C ASP A 224 17.72 -12.89 -4.04
N SER A 225 18.47 -12.76 -5.13
CA SER A 225 19.88 -12.34 -5.06
C SER A 225 20.05 -10.87 -4.67
N GLU A 226 19.07 -10.05 -5.02
CA GLU A 226 19.10 -8.59 -4.88
C GLU A 226 18.71 -8.11 -3.48
N ALA A 227 18.23 -9.03 -2.62
CA ALA A 227 17.77 -8.72 -1.28
C ALA A 227 16.74 -7.56 -1.29
N LEU A 228 15.79 -7.59 -2.23
CA LEU A 228 14.85 -6.50 -2.49
C LEU A 228 14.08 -6.09 -1.23
N LEU A 229 13.38 -7.04 -0.61
CA LEU A 229 12.54 -6.75 0.55
C LEU A 229 13.39 -6.47 1.80
N SER A 230 14.53 -7.14 1.92
CA SER A 230 15.37 -7.07 3.12
C SER A 230 16.37 -5.93 3.14
N ASN A 231 16.74 -5.35 2.00
CA ASN A 231 17.71 -4.25 1.92
C ASN A 231 17.12 -3.05 1.19
N ARG A 232 16.64 -3.24 -0.04
CA ARG A 232 16.19 -2.13 -0.89
C ARG A 232 14.93 -1.46 -0.35
N LEU A 233 13.87 -2.18 -0.04
CA LEU A 233 12.62 -1.57 0.42
C LEU A 233 12.69 -0.94 1.82
N ILE A 234 13.81 -1.07 2.53
CA ILE A 234 14.09 -0.44 3.82
C ILE A 234 15.33 0.47 3.79
N ASP A 235 15.83 0.78 2.60
CA ASP A 235 16.82 1.82 2.41
C ASP A 235 16.22 3.20 2.76
N GLU A 236 17.10 4.20 2.91
CA GLU A 236 16.68 5.54 3.31
C GLU A 236 15.72 6.18 2.30
N ASP A 237 15.86 5.89 1.00
CA ASP A 237 15.06 6.47 -0.06
C ASP A 237 13.62 5.93 -0.06
N HIS A 238 13.45 4.61 0.11
CA HIS A 238 12.14 3.98 0.22
C HIS A 238 11.44 4.38 1.52
N ILE A 239 12.20 4.51 2.62
CA ILE A 239 11.68 5.04 3.87
C ILE A 239 11.24 6.50 3.70
N THR A 240 12.01 7.32 3.00
CA THR A 240 11.66 8.72 2.69
C THR A 240 10.37 8.81 1.89
N ALA A 241 10.21 7.97 0.85
CA ALA A 241 8.98 7.93 0.06
C ALA A 241 7.74 7.58 0.91
N LEU A 242 7.87 6.65 1.85
CA LEU A 242 6.79 6.30 2.79
C LEU A 242 6.58 7.35 3.88
N GLY A 243 7.65 8.03 4.29
CA GLY A 243 7.64 9.11 5.27
C GLY A 243 6.85 10.33 4.82
N MET A 244 6.64 10.50 3.50
CA MET A 244 5.81 11.58 2.95
C MET A 244 4.33 11.47 3.35
N PHE A 245 3.82 10.26 3.59
CA PHE A 245 2.42 10.08 3.97
C PHE A 245 2.18 10.48 5.42
N ARG A 246 1.12 11.25 5.69
CA ARG A 246 0.75 11.63 7.06
C ARG A 246 0.35 10.43 7.91
N ARG A 247 -0.34 9.45 7.30
CA ARG A 247 -0.85 8.25 7.97
C ARG A 247 -0.37 7.02 7.23
N ARG A 248 0.22 6.09 7.96
CA ARG A 248 0.59 4.75 7.48
C ARG A 248 -0.19 3.72 8.28
N ILE A 249 -1.09 3.00 7.63
CA ILE A 249 -2.08 2.15 8.29
C ILE A 249 -1.89 0.70 7.83
N LEU A 250 -1.76 -0.21 8.78
CA LEU A 250 -1.62 -1.65 8.56
C LEU A 250 -2.89 -2.34 9.01
N PHE A 251 -3.62 -2.96 8.09
CA PHE A 251 -4.66 -3.91 8.39
C PHE A 251 -4.03 -5.31 8.44
N ALA A 252 -3.65 -5.76 9.64
CA ALA A 252 -2.89 -6.99 9.82
C ALA A 252 -3.79 -8.16 10.20
N ASN A 253 -3.62 -9.31 9.55
CA ASN A 253 -4.42 -10.49 9.85
C ASN A 253 -3.94 -11.19 11.13
N THR A 254 -4.82 -11.34 12.12
CA THR A 254 -4.50 -12.04 13.38
C THR A 254 -4.59 -13.56 13.30
N GLN A 255 -5.28 -14.11 12.29
CA GLN A 255 -5.61 -15.53 12.20
C GLN A 255 -4.89 -16.22 11.04
N LYS A 256 -4.96 -17.56 10.97
CA LYS A 256 -4.20 -18.49 10.11
C LYS A 256 -4.27 -18.19 8.60
N ASP A 257 -3.62 -17.14 8.14
CA ASP A 257 -3.29 -16.95 6.74
C ASP A 257 -1.89 -17.51 6.50
N PHE A 258 -1.86 -18.61 5.75
CA PHE A 258 -0.67 -19.38 5.45
C PHE A 258 0.31 -18.64 4.56
N LEU A 259 -0.14 -17.57 3.87
CA LEU A 259 0.74 -16.71 3.08
C LEU A 259 1.23 -15.55 3.93
N VAL A 260 0.38 -14.94 4.75
CA VAL A 260 0.73 -13.73 5.52
C VAL A 260 0.17 -13.80 6.93
N GLY A 261 1.03 -14.01 7.92
CA GLY A 261 0.64 -14.00 9.33
C GLY A 261 0.59 -12.59 9.96
N PHE A 262 0.07 -12.52 11.18
CA PHE A 262 0.00 -11.28 11.96
C PHE A 262 1.36 -10.62 12.08
N THR A 263 2.38 -11.42 12.41
CA THR A 263 3.72 -10.91 12.70
C THR A 263 4.34 -10.21 11.49
N THR A 264 4.11 -10.72 10.29
CA THR A 264 4.69 -10.17 9.05
C THR A 264 3.88 -9.04 8.44
N SER A 265 2.62 -8.87 8.86
CA SER A 265 1.73 -7.79 8.41
C SER A 265 1.53 -6.65 9.41
N SER A 266 1.80 -6.86 10.69
CA SER A 266 1.63 -5.85 11.76
C SER A 266 2.88 -5.07 12.13
N LEU A 267 4.05 -5.50 11.65
CA LEU A 267 5.37 -5.02 12.11
C LEU A 267 5.62 -5.22 13.62
N CYS A 268 4.71 -5.88 14.36
CA CYS A 268 4.85 -6.15 15.78
C CYS A 268 5.84 -7.30 16.01
N PHE A 269 7.14 -6.97 15.94
CA PHE A 269 8.21 -7.78 16.51
C PHE A 269 8.76 -7.00 17.71
N GLU A 270 8.68 -7.56 18.91
CA GLU A 270 9.38 -7.06 20.09
C GLU A 270 10.74 -7.77 20.24
N ASP A 271 11.70 -7.07 20.85
CA ASP A 271 13.09 -7.49 21.02
C ASP A 271 13.25 -8.76 21.88
N HIS A 272 12.20 -9.19 22.59
CA HIS A 272 12.25 -10.29 23.55
C HIS A 272 11.50 -11.56 23.16
N VAL A 273 10.84 -11.60 21.99
CA VAL A 273 10.13 -12.81 21.59
C VAL A 273 11.11 -13.82 21.01
N GLU A 274 11.49 -14.82 21.80
CA GLU A 274 12.37 -15.91 21.37
C GLU A 274 11.86 -16.56 20.06
N ASN A 275 12.82 -16.85 19.19
CA ASN A 275 12.78 -17.73 18.02
C ASN A 275 11.41 -18.19 17.51
N GLY A 276 11.03 -17.67 16.34
CA GLY A 276 10.09 -18.34 15.44
C GLY A 276 8.72 -18.58 16.05
N VAL A 277 7.99 -17.51 16.37
CA VAL A 277 6.57 -17.69 16.69
C VAL A 277 5.85 -18.02 15.40
N ASN A 278 5.68 -19.33 15.19
CA ASN A 278 4.59 -19.89 14.40
C ASN A 278 3.27 -19.47 15.08
N THR A 279 2.87 -18.21 14.91
CA THR A 279 1.58 -17.69 15.36
C THR A 279 0.42 -18.41 14.68
N MET A 280 0.68 -19.24 13.65
CA MET A 280 -0.29 -20.18 13.12
C MET A 280 -0.87 -21.11 14.21
N GLU A 281 -0.16 -21.42 15.30
CA GLU A 281 -0.68 -22.34 16.33
C GLU A 281 -1.18 -21.64 17.61
N ALA A 282 -0.99 -20.33 17.71
CA ALA A 282 -1.41 -19.57 18.87
C ALA A 282 -2.94 -19.39 18.86
N ALA A 283 -3.61 -19.61 20.00
CA ALA A 283 -5.04 -19.37 20.14
C ALA A 283 -5.36 -17.89 19.83
N PRO A 284 -6.54 -17.55 19.25
CA PRO A 284 -6.90 -16.17 18.90
C PRO A 284 -6.70 -15.16 20.06
N ASN A 285 -6.88 -15.63 21.29
CA ASN A 285 -6.81 -14.83 22.52
C ASN A 285 -5.37 -14.61 23.02
N SER A 286 -4.38 -15.17 22.33
CA SER A 286 -2.94 -15.03 22.65
C SER A 286 -2.20 -14.12 21.67
N ALA A 287 -2.89 -13.56 20.67
CA ALA A 287 -2.30 -12.54 19.80
C ALA A 287 -1.98 -11.26 20.62
N PRO A 288 -0.87 -10.56 20.35
CA PRO A 288 -0.49 -9.33 21.08
C PRO A 288 -1.56 -8.23 21.11
N CYS A 289 -2.50 -8.26 20.15
CA CYS A 289 -3.57 -7.29 19.98
C CYS A 289 -4.93 -7.75 20.54
N ALA A 290 -5.02 -8.88 21.25
CA ALA A 290 -6.29 -9.46 21.68
C ALA A 290 -7.15 -8.47 22.52
N SER A 291 -6.52 -7.64 23.35
CA SER A 291 -7.19 -6.63 24.17
C SER A 291 -7.73 -5.43 23.38
N ALA A 292 -7.34 -5.25 22.13
CA ALA A 292 -7.77 -4.12 21.29
C ALA A 292 -9.11 -4.40 20.57
N PHE A 293 -9.61 -5.63 20.61
CA PHE A 293 -10.92 -5.99 20.09
C PHE A 293 -12.01 -5.67 21.12
N GLU A 294 -13.12 -5.10 20.67
CA GLU A 294 -14.25 -4.77 21.57
C GLU A 294 -14.91 -6.03 22.12
N ASN A 295 -15.04 -7.07 21.29
CA ASN A 295 -15.55 -8.38 21.68
C ASN A 295 -15.01 -9.48 20.74
N GLU A 296 -15.33 -10.74 21.04
CA GLU A 296 -14.83 -11.89 20.26
C GLU A 296 -15.40 -11.96 18.83
N ASP A 297 -16.55 -11.33 18.60
CA ASP A 297 -17.23 -11.28 17.29
C ASP A 297 -16.75 -10.09 16.43
N SER A 298 -15.92 -9.20 16.99
CA SER A 298 -15.38 -8.05 16.26
C SER A 298 -14.45 -8.49 15.13
N ALA A 299 -14.80 -8.11 13.89
CA ALA A 299 -14.00 -8.35 12.69
C ALA A 299 -12.65 -7.62 12.69
N TYR A 300 -12.55 -6.51 13.42
CA TYR A 300 -11.36 -5.68 13.51
C TYR A 300 -11.20 -5.06 14.90
N SER A 301 -9.96 -4.71 15.26
CA SER A 301 -9.63 -4.05 16.51
C SER A 301 -9.80 -2.53 16.43
N SER A 302 -9.78 -1.88 17.59
CA SER A 302 -9.44 -0.45 17.64
C SER A 302 -8.02 -0.19 17.08
N VAL A 303 -7.73 1.07 16.73
CA VAL A 303 -6.43 1.46 16.17
C VAL A 303 -5.38 1.39 17.27
N ILE A 304 -4.34 0.60 17.04
CA ILE A 304 -3.16 0.49 17.89
C ILE A 304 -2.06 1.38 17.28
N HIS A 305 -1.57 2.35 18.04
CA HIS A 305 -0.49 3.21 17.58
C HIS A 305 0.87 2.53 17.85
N LEU A 306 1.62 2.27 16.78
CA LEU A 306 2.99 1.76 16.84
C LEU A 306 3.94 2.95 16.68
N GLU A 307 4.39 3.48 17.82
CA GLU A 307 5.29 4.63 17.83
C GLU A 307 6.62 4.33 17.15
N ASN A 308 7.17 5.38 16.51
CA ASN A 308 8.53 5.38 16.03
C ASN A 308 9.49 5.29 17.24
N THR A 309 10.33 4.25 17.27
CA THR A 309 11.24 3.98 18.42
C THR A 309 12.41 4.96 18.55
N ARG A 310 12.76 5.70 17.49
CA ARG A 310 13.75 6.79 17.52
C ARG A 310 13.26 8.00 18.30
N LYS A 311 11.95 8.29 18.28
CA LYS A 311 11.33 9.40 19.03
C LYS A 311 11.23 9.15 20.53
N SER A 312 11.26 7.89 20.96
CA SER A 312 11.20 7.50 22.38
C SER A 312 12.52 7.74 23.14
N THR A 313 13.57 8.21 22.44
CA THR A 313 14.80 8.72 23.06
C THR A 313 14.68 10.25 23.21
N PRO A 314 14.93 10.87 24.39
CA PRO A 314 14.76 12.31 24.57
C PRO A 314 15.54 13.11 23.52
N ALA A 315 14.81 13.90 22.73
CA ALA A 315 15.30 14.53 21.52
C ALA A 315 16.20 15.75 21.80
N THR A 316 17.23 15.90 20.96
CA THR A 316 17.79 17.22 20.61
C THR A 316 17.27 17.59 19.21
N SER A 317 16.46 18.65 19.15
CA SER A 317 15.99 19.44 18.00
C SER A 317 15.48 18.72 16.74
N ALA A 318 14.17 18.90 16.48
CA ALA A 318 13.49 18.55 15.24
C ALA A 318 13.82 19.54 14.10
N GLN A 319 14.11 19.01 12.91
CA GLN A 319 14.06 19.75 11.64
C GLN A 319 12.89 19.25 10.80
N ASP A 320 12.28 20.18 10.08
CA ASP A 320 11.08 20.03 9.27
C ASP A 320 11.35 19.22 7.99
N PRO A 321 10.63 18.12 7.71
CA PRO A 321 10.90 17.21 6.58
C PRO A 321 10.64 17.83 5.19
N TYR A 322 10.03 19.00 5.09
CA TYR A 322 9.72 19.65 3.81
C TYR A 322 10.95 20.20 3.05
N VAL A 323 12.11 20.35 3.72
CA VAL A 323 13.33 20.89 3.10
C VAL A 323 14.11 19.84 2.28
N GLY A 324 13.91 18.55 2.54
CA GLY A 324 14.68 17.47 1.89
C GLY A 324 14.46 17.34 0.38
N VAL A 325 13.27 17.70 -0.12
CA VAL A 325 12.93 17.59 -1.56
C VAL A 325 13.57 18.71 -2.39
N GLN A 326 13.77 19.91 -1.82
CA GLN A 326 14.43 21.01 -2.53
C GLN A 326 15.95 20.84 -2.60
N GLN A 327 16.55 20.13 -1.63
CA GLN A 327 18.00 20.04 -1.53
C GLN A 327 18.59 18.89 -2.36
N SER A 328 17.88 17.76 -2.46
CA SER A 328 18.27 16.62 -3.31
C SER A 328 18.23 16.96 -4.81
N CYS A 329 17.30 17.82 -5.25
CA CYS A 329 17.20 18.24 -6.65
C CYS A 329 18.31 19.21 -7.09
N ASN A 330 18.96 19.94 -6.17
CA ASN A 330 19.95 20.96 -6.51
C ASN A 330 21.41 20.51 -6.36
N GLU A 331 21.71 19.50 -5.54
CA GLU A 331 23.09 19.08 -5.26
C GLU A 331 23.67 18.11 -6.31
N HIS A 332 22.84 17.50 -7.16
CA HIS A 332 23.32 16.55 -8.17
C HIS A 332 23.66 17.13 -9.55
N GLU A 333 23.45 18.43 -9.80
CA GLU A 333 23.82 19.08 -11.07
C GLU A 333 25.23 19.69 -11.10
N LYS A 334 26.03 19.61 -10.01
CA LYS A 334 27.36 20.25 -9.94
C LYS A 334 28.59 19.33 -9.89
N GLY A 335 28.42 18.02 -10.09
CA GLY A 335 29.51 17.05 -10.04
C GLY A 335 29.87 16.42 -11.40
N GLY A 336 30.08 17.23 -12.44
CA GLY A 336 30.53 16.76 -13.75
C GLY A 336 31.99 17.10 -14.00
N LEU A 337 32.77 16.09 -14.43
CA LEU A 337 34.18 16.08 -14.87
C LEU A 337 35.22 15.81 -13.76
N GLU A 338 35.64 14.54 -13.64
CA GLU A 338 37.01 14.06 -13.91
C GLU A 338 37.20 12.61 -13.45
N GLY A 339 37.96 11.81 -14.22
CA GLY A 339 38.85 10.81 -13.61
C GLY A 339 38.52 9.32 -13.69
N SER A 340 39.02 8.69 -14.76
CA SER A 340 39.73 7.39 -14.78
C SER A 340 38.96 6.06 -14.63
N ALA A 341 39.12 5.25 -15.67
CA ALA A 341 38.83 3.84 -15.71
C ALA A 341 39.76 3.05 -14.76
N SER A 342 39.18 2.18 -13.94
CA SER A 342 39.86 1.00 -13.41
C SER A 342 38.87 -0.15 -13.37
N ALA A 343 39.07 -1.12 -14.26
CA ALA A 343 38.36 -2.38 -14.30
C ALA A 343 38.83 -3.22 -13.11
N ASN A 344 37.95 -3.43 -12.13
CA ASN A 344 38.14 -4.46 -11.13
C ASN A 344 36.95 -5.40 -11.16
N GLN A 345 37.19 -6.61 -11.67
CA GLN A 345 36.26 -7.73 -11.61
C GLN A 345 36.16 -8.20 -10.15
N ASN A 346 35.31 -7.54 -9.37
CA ASN A 346 34.85 -8.08 -8.10
C ASN A 346 33.59 -8.89 -8.36
N THR A 347 33.68 -10.19 -8.13
CA THR A 347 32.51 -11.06 -7.97
C THR A 347 31.62 -10.43 -6.89
N PRO A 348 30.33 -10.13 -7.15
CA PRO A 348 29.49 -9.48 -6.15
C PRO A 348 29.35 -10.40 -4.94
N ALA A 349 29.76 -9.92 -3.77
CA ALA A 349 29.50 -10.59 -2.52
C ALA A 349 27.99 -10.83 -2.40
N ALA A 350 27.58 -12.08 -2.17
CA ALA A 350 26.17 -12.41 -1.99
C ALA A 350 25.59 -11.53 -0.87
N HIS A 351 24.58 -10.73 -1.18
CA HIS A 351 23.93 -9.88 -0.19
C HIS A 351 23.31 -10.77 0.90
N THR A 352 23.72 -10.57 2.15
CA THR A 352 23.09 -11.22 3.29
C THR A 352 21.71 -10.62 3.49
N HIS A 353 20.67 -11.46 3.49
CA HIS A 353 19.31 -11.04 3.78
C HIS A 353 19.17 -10.69 5.26
N GLN A 354 18.59 -9.53 5.55
CA GLN A 354 18.14 -9.18 6.89
C GLN A 354 16.99 -10.09 7.32
N THR A 355 16.88 -10.33 8.62
CA THR A 355 15.78 -11.15 9.15
C THR A 355 14.46 -10.36 9.11
N PRO A 356 13.29 -11.03 9.10
CA PRO A 356 12.00 -10.34 9.24
C PRO A 356 11.93 -9.39 10.44
N ARG A 357 12.60 -9.75 11.55
CA ARG A 357 12.72 -8.91 12.75
C ARG A 357 13.53 -7.64 12.47
N ASP A 358 14.67 -7.75 11.80
CA ASP A 358 15.51 -6.59 11.47
C ASP A 358 14.76 -5.62 10.54
N ILE A 359 14.05 -6.16 9.55
CA ILE A 359 13.20 -5.38 8.63
C ILE A 359 12.11 -4.63 9.43
N ALA A 360 11.42 -5.31 10.35
CA ALA A 360 10.40 -4.70 11.20
C ALA A 360 10.98 -3.63 12.12
N ALA A 361 12.09 -3.94 12.78
CA ALA A 361 12.77 -3.02 13.69
C ALA A 361 13.20 -1.74 12.95
N ARG A 362 13.72 -1.87 11.74
CA ARG A 362 14.05 -0.73 10.87
C ARG A 362 12.82 0.10 10.52
N LEU A 363 11.74 -0.53 10.07
CA LEU A 363 10.50 0.19 9.73
C LEU A 363 9.88 0.90 10.94
N ARG A 364 9.91 0.28 12.12
CA ARG A 364 9.44 0.88 13.38
C ARG A 364 10.39 1.95 13.93
N ARG A 365 11.67 1.90 13.58
CA ARG A 365 12.64 2.93 13.99
C ARG A 365 12.50 4.21 13.20
N GLU A 366 12.13 4.15 11.94
CA GLU A 366 12.06 5.36 11.11
C GLU A 366 10.63 5.88 10.94
N LEU A 367 9.60 5.05 11.11
CA LEU A 367 8.22 5.41 10.81
C LEU A 367 7.26 5.01 11.94
N ASP A 368 6.28 5.87 12.20
CA ASP A 368 5.10 5.57 13.00
C ASP A 368 4.01 4.90 12.15
N TRP A 369 3.29 3.95 12.76
CA TRP A 369 2.26 3.16 12.08
C TRP A 369 0.99 3.05 12.91
N HIS A 370 -0.16 3.01 12.22
CA HIS A 370 -1.46 2.72 12.80
C HIS A 370 -1.82 1.29 12.45
N LEU A 371 -1.95 0.43 13.46
CA LEU A 371 -2.27 -0.97 13.27
C LEU A 371 -3.75 -1.20 13.58
N VAL A 372 -4.45 -1.82 12.63
CA VAL A 372 -5.78 -2.40 12.80
C VAL A 372 -5.65 -3.91 12.63
N ALA A 373 -5.88 -4.64 13.71
CA ALA A 373 -5.82 -6.09 13.69
C ALA A 373 -7.14 -6.65 13.16
N LEU A 374 -7.09 -7.62 12.24
CA LEU A 374 -8.25 -8.24 11.60
C LEU A 374 -8.45 -9.67 12.09
N ARG A 375 -9.70 -10.06 12.34
CA ARG A 375 -10.14 -11.43 12.64
C ARG A 375 -11.12 -11.88 11.57
N TYR A 376 -10.99 -13.11 11.08
CA TYR A 376 -11.89 -13.69 10.09
C TYR A 376 -12.55 -14.94 10.63
N ASN A 377 -13.81 -14.83 11.02
CA ASN A 377 -14.54 -15.95 11.64
C ASN A 377 -14.99 -17.03 10.61
N LYS A 378 -14.37 -17.08 9.43
CA LYS A 378 -14.73 -18.03 8.34
C LYS A 378 -13.76 -19.21 8.28
N PRO A 379 -14.25 -20.43 7.96
CA PRO A 379 -13.47 -21.67 7.99
C PRO A 379 -12.36 -21.76 6.93
N ILE A 380 -12.35 -20.86 5.94
CA ILE A 380 -11.27 -20.70 4.97
C ILE A 380 -10.60 -19.35 5.25
N PRO A 381 -9.56 -19.33 6.11
CA PRO A 381 -8.88 -18.11 6.51
C PRO A 381 -7.94 -17.69 5.38
N ALA A 382 -8.40 -16.78 4.52
CA ALA A 382 -7.45 -15.89 3.87
C ALA A 382 -8.03 -14.48 3.92
N ALA A 383 -7.21 -13.54 4.39
CA ALA A 383 -7.49 -12.13 4.23
C ALA A 383 -7.81 -11.80 2.76
N HIS A 384 -7.18 -12.54 1.84
CA HIS A 384 -7.43 -12.49 0.40
C HIS A 384 -8.86 -12.81 -0.02
N TYR A 385 -9.56 -13.70 0.69
CA TYR A 385 -10.96 -14.01 0.41
C TYR A 385 -11.90 -13.01 1.11
N SER A 386 -11.62 -12.69 2.37
CA SER A 386 -12.56 -11.99 3.24
C SER A 386 -12.57 -10.47 3.07
N CYS A 387 -11.42 -9.84 2.79
CA CYS A 387 -11.37 -8.37 2.64
C CYS A 387 -11.83 -7.89 1.27
N LEU A 388 -11.50 -8.63 0.21
CA LEU A 388 -11.64 -8.12 -1.16
C LEU A 388 -12.55 -8.95 -2.07
N GLY A 389 -12.98 -10.14 -1.64
CA GLY A 389 -13.84 -10.99 -2.46
C GLY A 389 -13.15 -11.43 -3.76
N TRP A 390 -12.18 -12.36 -3.64
CA TRP A 390 -11.47 -12.95 -4.80
C TRP A 390 -12.42 -13.56 -5.86
N CYS A 391 -13.68 -13.80 -5.50
CA CYS A 391 -14.75 -14.16 -6.42
C CYS A 391 -15.98 -13.27 -6.14
N PRO A 392 -16.69 -12.76 -7.16
CA PRO A 392 -17.94 -12.00 -6.99
C PRO A 392 -19.00 -12.71 -6.13
N LYS A 393 -18.87 -14.03 -5.94
CA LYS A 393 -19.75 -14.89 -5.17
C LYS A 393 -19.38 -15.04 -3.69
N SER A 394 -18.20 -14.59 -3.29
CA SER A 394 -17.74 -14.66 -1.90
C SER A 394 -17.88 -13.28 -1.26
N ALA A 395 -18.91 -13.11 -0.43
CA ALA A 395 -19.18 -11.82 0.22
C ALA A 395 -17.97 -11.35 1.03
N SER A 396 -17.46 -10.18 0.68
CA SER A 396 -16.53 -9.42 1.49
C SER A 396 -17.14 -9.15 2.86
N GLU A 397 -16.32 -9.07 3.89
CA GLU A 397 -16.78 -8.72 5.23
C GLU A 397 -17.14 -7.22 5.27
N PRO A 398 -18.44 -6.85 5.31
CA PRO A 398 -18.84 -5.48 5.02
C PRO A 398 -18.26 -4.48 6.01
N GLY A 399 -18.11 -4.88 7.29
CA GLY A 399 -17.52 -4.05 8.33
C GLY A 399 -16.05 -3.70 8.07
N VAL A 400 -15.25 -4.67 7.58
CA VAL A 400 -13.83 -4.43 7.26
C VAL A 400 -13.69 -3.52 6.04
N VAL A 401 -14.50 -3.75 5.00
CA VAL A 401 -14.54 -2.90 3.80
C VAL A 401 -14.95 -1.47 4.16
N GLN A 402 -16.00 -1.31 4.97
CA GLN A 402 -16.48 -0.03 5.47
C GLN A 402 -15.36 0.71 6.22
N ARG A 403 -14.67 0.00 7.13
CA ARG A 403 -13.59 0.58 7.91
C ARG A 403 -12.40 1.01 7.05
N ILE A 404 -12.00 0.21 6.07
CA ILE A 404 -10.92 0.58 5.13
C ILE A 404 -11.32 1.84 4.35
N ALA A 405 -12.57 1.93 3.90
CA ALA A 405 -13.06 3.11 3.20
C ALA A 405 -13.09 4.36 4.10
N GLU A 406 -13.46 4.23 5.36
CA GLU A 406 -13.42 5.32 6.35
C GLU A 406 -12.00 5.84 6.52
N GLU A 407 -11.04 4.93 6.73
CA GLU A 407 -9.62 5.27 6.84
C GLU A 407 -9.08 5.92 5.56
N ALA A 408 -9.53 5.45 4.40
CA ALA A 408 -9.13 6.02 3.12
C ALA A 408 -9.59 7.47 2.96
N LEU A 409 -10.76 7.83 3.49
CA LEU A 409 -11.37 9.16 3.42
C LEU A 409 -10.94 10.12 4.54
N MET A 410 -10.23 9.65 5.58
CA MET A 410 -9.75 10.53 6.65
C MET A 410 -8.62 11.45 6.14
N THR A 411 -8.90 12.75 6.10
CA THR A 411 -7.98 13.84 5.68
C THR A 411 -7.37 14.59 6.85
#